data_AF-A0A352B0N7-F1
#
_entry.id   AF-A0A352B0N7-F1
#
_cell.length_a   1.000
_cell.length_b   1.000
_cell.length_c   1.000
_cell.angle_alpha   90.00
_cell.angle_beta   90.00
_cell.angle_gamma   90.00
#
_symmetry.space_group_name_H-M   'P 1'
#
loop_
_entity.id
_entity.type
_entity.pdbx_description
1 polymer ?
#
loop_
_entity_poly.entity_id
_entity_poly.type
_entity_poly.pdbx_seq_one_letter_code
_entity_poly.pdbx_strand_id
1 'polypeptide(L)' 'MEGEHNPFYANGLPRFKGEYLDGHMHGYWEFFRKDGSLMRSGSFNLGSQVGVWKTFSRDGSEVSSKSFD' A
#
# COMPACT_ATOMS: atom_id res chain seq x y z
N MET A 1 4.05 -0.19 24.28
CA MET A 1 2.91 -0.91 23.68
C MET A 1 3.04 -0.71 22.18
N GLU A 2 3.82 -1.56 21.54
CA GLU A 2 3.93 -1.59 20.08
C GLU A 2 2.57 -2.06 19.59
N GLY A 3 1.78 -1.17 19.01
CA GLY A 3 0.48 -1.55 18.47
C GLY A 3 0.71 -2.55 17.35
N GLU A 4 0.34 -3.81 17.55
CA GLU A 4 0.34 -4.81 16.48
C GLU A 4 -0.43 -4.24 15.29
N HIS A 5 0.30 -3.82 14.26
CA HIS A 5 -0.29 -3.41 13.00
C HIS A 5 -0.82 -4.67 12.33
N ASN A 6 -2.05 -5.07 12.69
CA ASN A 6 -2.71 -6.19 12.03
C ASN A 6 -2.83 -5.85 10.54
N PRO A 7 -2.15 -6.60 9.66
CA PRO A 7 -2.15 -6.32 8.23
C PRO A 7 -3.49 -6.65 7.58
N PHE A 8 -4.46 -7.19 8.32
CA PHE A 8 -5.79 -7.56 7.85
C PHE A 8 -6.89 -6.64 8.42
N TYR A 9 -7.97 -6.52 7.66
CA TYR A 9 -9.25 -5.99 8.11
C TYR A 9 -10.00 -7.06 8.93
N ALA A 10 -11.07 -6.65 9.62
CA ALA A 10 -11.89 -7.55 10.44
C ALA A 10 -12.54 -8.69 9.62
N ASN A 11 -12.65 -8.53 8.30
CA ASN A 11 -13.14 -9.56 7.38
C ASN A 11 -12.03 -10.48 6.85
N GLY A 12 -10.80 -10.36 7.35
CA GLY A 12 -9.66 -11.16 6.93
C GLY A 12 -8.97 -10.70 5.64
N LEU A 13 -9.47 -9.66 4.96
CA LEU A 13 -8.82 -9.14 3.76
C LEU A 13 -7.60 -8.29 4.14
N PRO A 14 -6.50 -8.35 3.36
CA PRO A 14 -5.31 -7.56 3.63
C PRO A 14 -5.58 -6.07 3.43
N ARG A 15 -4.96 -5.23 4.27
CA ARG A 15 -4.93 -3.77 4.16
C ARG A 15 -3.84 -3.32 3.20
N PHE A 16 -2.75 -4.07 3.15
CA PHE A 16 -1.62 -3.83 2.28
C PHE A 16 -0.88 -5.13 1.97
N LYS A 17 -0.09 -5.10 0.89
CA LYS A 17 0.87 -6.14 0.52
C LYS A 17 2.14 -5.46 0.01
N GLY A 18 3.27 -6.00 0.43
CA GLY A 18 4.59 -5.53 0.04
C GLY A 18 5.64 -6.15 0.94
N GLU A 19 6.90 -5.83 0.67
CA GLU A 19 8.04 -6.41 1.37
C GLU A 19 8.69 -5.40 2.32
N TYR A 20 9.27 -5.93 3.39
CA TYR A 20 10.09 -5.14 4.30
C TYR A 20 11.56 -5.48 4.08
N LEU A 21 12.40 -4.45 4.01
CA LEU A 21 13.85 -4.55 4.04
C LEU A 21 14.36 -3.79 5.27
N ASP A 22 15.15 -4.46 6.11
CA ASP A 22 15.68 -3.90 7.36
C ASP A 22 14.62 -3.31 8.30
N GLY A 23 13.43 -3.94 8.33
CA GLY A 23 12.29 -3.48 9.14
C GLY A 23 11.51 -2.30 8.53
N HIS A 24 11.90 -1.82 7.35
CA HIS A 24 11.24 -0.73 6.65
C HIS A 24 10.54 -1.20 5.38
N MET A 25 9.42 -0.55 5.00
CA MET A 25 8.74 -0.84 3.73
C MET A 25 9.72 -0.65 2.56
N HIS A 26 9.82 -1.63 1.68
CA HIS A 26 10.72 -1.60 0.53
C HIS A 26 10.09 -2.30 -0.68
N GLY A 27 10.48 -1.88 -1.88
CA GLY A 27 9.96 -2.44 -3.12
C GLY A 27 8.54 -1.96 -3.44
N TYR A 28 7.80 -2.75 -4.22
CA TYR A 28 6.43 -2.39 -4.64
C TYR A 28 5.40 -2.75 -3.57
N TRP A 29 4.46 -1.86 -3.37
CA TRP A 29 3.44 -1.91 -2.34
C TRP A 29 2.06 -1.63 -2.90
N GLU A 30 1.09 -2.39 -2.41
CA GLU A 30 -0.32 -2.26 -2.73
C GLU A 30 -1.12 -2.06 -1.44
N PHE A 31 -2.08 -1.15 -1.48
CA PHE A 31 -2.98 -0.84 -0.38
C PHE A 31 -4.40 -1.10 -0.85
N PHE A 32 -5.16 -1.82 -0.06
CA PHE A 32 -6.51 -2.27 -0.38
C PHE A 32 -7.53 -1.61 0.52
N ARG A 33 -8.79 -1.59 0.10
CA ARG A 33 -9.93 -1.20 0.92
C ARG A 33 -10.49 -2.41 1.65
N LYS A 34 -11.45 -2.15 2.56
CA LYS A 34 -12.20 -3.21 3.28
C LYS A 34 -12.91 -4.20 2.35
N ASP A 35 -13.30 -3.77 1.15
CA ASP A 35 -13.94 -4.63 0.14
C ASP A 35 -12.94 -5.42 -0.71
N GLY A 36 -11.62 -5.25 -0.46
CA GLY A 36 -10.55 -5.88 -1.23
C GLY A 36 -10.15 -5.13 -2.51
N SER A 37 -10.85 -4.05 -2.88
CA SER A 37 -10.48 -3.25 -4.05
C SER A 37 -9.15 -2.53 -3.83
N LEU A 38 -8.33 -2.45 -4.89
CA LEU A 38 -7.07 -1.72 -4.85
C LEU A 38 -7.36 -0.23 -4.64
N MET A 39 -6.76 0.35 -3.61
CA MET A 39 -6.90 1.76 -3.26
C MET A 39 -5.74 2.57 -3.80
N ARG A 40 -4.52 2.09 -3.58
CA ARG A 40 -3.29 2.80 -3.93
C ARG A 40 -2.18 1.79 -4.16
N SER A 41 -1.26 2.08 -5.08
CA SER A 41 -0.01 1.35 -5.20
C SER A 41 1.16 2.26 -5.53
N GLY A 42 2.37 1.78 -5.29
CA GLY A 42 3.60 2.51 -5.54
C GLY A 42 4.77 1.81 -4.86
N SER A 43 5.94 2.44 -4.88
CA SER A 43 7.13 1.83 -4.30
C SER A 43 7.62 2.57 -3.07
N PHE A 44 8.27 1.83 -2.18
CA PHE A 44 9.05 2.38 -1.09
C PHE A 44 10.52 2.02 -1.25
N ASN A 45 11.38 2.91 -0.75
CA ASN A 45 12.78 2.64 -0.51
C ASN A 45 13.08 2.90 0.97
N LEU A 46 13.23 1.84 1.76
CA LEU A 46 13.54 1.89 3.19
C LEU A 46 12.60 2.84 3.98
N GLY A 47 11.29 2.71 3.71
CA GLY A 47 10.23 3.47 4.39
C GLY A 47 9.83 4.77 3.68
N SER A 48 10.62 5.23 2.71
CA SER A 48 10.32 6.45 1.94
C SER A 48 9.56 6.13 0.65
N GLN A 49 8.49 6.88 0.37
CA GLN A 49 7.75 6.74 -0.90
C GLN A 49 8.63 7.18 -2.07
N VAL A 50 8.79 6.33 -3.08
CA VAL A 50 9.58 6.61 -4.28
C VAL A 50 8.82 6.23 -5.55
N GLY A 51 9.19 6.84 -6.66
CA GLY A 51 8.62 6.56 -7.98
C GLY A 51 7.17 7.04 -8.10
N VAL A 52 6.42 6.39 -9.00
CA VAL A 52 5.04 6.78 -9.28
C VAL A 52 4.09 6.04 -8.36
N TRP A 53 3.32 6.82 -7.61
CA TRP A 53 2.24 6.35 -6.77
C TRP A 53 0.91 6.58 -7.44
N LYS A 54 0.12 5.53 -7.58
CA LYS A 54 -1.18 5.54 -8.24
C LYS A 54 -2.29 5.37 -7.23
N THR A 55 -3.37 6.11 -7.40
CA THR A 55 -4.61 5.96 -6.64
C THR A 55 -5.68 5.46 -7.60
N PHE A 56 -6.45 4.47 -7.16
CA PHE A 56 -7.48 3.84 -7.98
C PHE A 56 -8.85 4.10 -7.38
N SER A 57 -9.91 4.14 -8.19
CA SER A 57 -11.29 4.12 -7.71
C SER A 57 -11.73 2.68 -7.38
N ARG A 58 -12.95 2.52 -6.87
CA ARG A 58 -13.48 1.19 -6.47
C ARG A 58 -13.69 0.23 -7.65
N ASP A 59 -13.86 0.76 -8.84
CA ASP A 59 -13.97 0.01 -10.11
C ASP A 59 -12.60 -0.40 -10.69
N GLY A 60 -11.49 0.04 -10.07
CA GLY A 60 -10.12 -0.24 -10.52
C GLY A 60 -9.53 0.77 -11.49
N SER A 61 -10.26 1.82 -11.87
CA SER A 61 -9.75 2.88 -12.76
C SER A 61 -8.72 3.75 -12.03
N GLU A 62 -7.65 4.17 -12.71
CA GLU A 62 -6.66 5.11 -12.15
C GLU A 62 -7.31 6.50 -12.01
N VAL A 63 -7.33 7.03 -10.79
CA VAL A 63 -7.89 8.35 -10.47
C VAL A 63 -6.81 9.42 -10.48
N SER A 64 -5.62 9.07 -10.00
CA SER A 64 -4.49 10.00 -9.96
C SER A 64 -3.17 9.25 -9.83
N SER A 65 -2.11 9.90 -10.29
CA SER A 65 -0.75 9.49 -10.01
C SER A 65 0.10 10.65 -9.52
N LYS A 66 1.05 10.35 -8.63
CA LYS A 66 2.01 11.31 -8.09
C LYS A 66 3.39 10.70 -8.10
N SER A 67 4.36 11.46 -8.60
CA SER A 67 5.77 11.06 -8.58
C SER A 67 6.44 11.54 -7.30
N PHE A 68 7.30 10.69 -6.75
CA PHE A 68 8.17 10.98 -5.62
C PHE A 68 9.61 10.67 -6.04
N ASP A 69 10.52 11.60 -5.74
CA ASP A 69 11.95 11.48 -5.99
C ASP A 69 12.65 10.54 -5.01
#